data_AF-A0A820X282-F1
#
_entry.id   AF-A0A820X282-F1
#
_cell.length_a   1.000
_cell.length_b   1.000
_cell.length_c   1.000
_cell.angle_alpha   90.00
_cell.angle_beta   90.00
_cell.angle_gamma   90.00
#
_symmetry.space_group_name_H-M   'P 1'
#
loop_
_entity.id
_entity.type
_entity.pdbx_description
1 polymer ?
#
loop_
_entity_poly.entity_id
_entity_poly.type
_entity_poly.pdbx_seq_one_letter_code
_entity_poly.pdbx_strand_id
1 'polypeptide(L)'
;MTKRRRMTYSLDAFRDAVSAYRNKTMSSVDASKKFGVPESTIRKHKNNIINRVGSGRPCALTMNHEQYLVVLLKELQSIGVRLTKETLSKITGDFMRMAKKGNKDINNPGRHWFENFFKRNSDKLKMKKEIKLERSRRDNFTEEARSNLFSKLKGILDLNNLHACPAQIWNCDESGFSDETQ
;
A
#
# COMPACT_ATOMS: atom_id res chain seq x y z
N MET A 1 -1.52 33.11 10.81
CA MET A 1 -1.90 32.70 9.43
C MET A 1 -3.15 31.82 9.50
N THR A 2 -4.29 32.29 8.99
CA THR A 2 -5.54 31.52 8.92
C THR A 2 -5.34 30.31 7.98
N LYS A 3 -5.58 29.11 8.52
CA LYS A 3 -5.48 27.84 7.77
C LYS A 3 -6.38 27.94 6.52
N ARG A 4 -5.82 27.89 5.31
CA ARG A 4 -6.61 27.88 4.07
C ARG A 4 -7.62 26.72 4.15
N ARG A 5 -8.92 27.04 4.02
CA ARG A 5 -9.98 26.02 3.94
C ARG A 5 -9.64 25.07 2.78
N ARG A 6 -9.44 23.78 3.11
CA ARG A 6 -9.35 22.72 2.10
C ARG A 6 -10.68 22.70 1.33
N MET A 7 -10.64 22.38 0.05
CA MET A 7 -11.85 22.30 -0.77
C MET A 7 -12.78 21.23 -0.20
N THR A 8 -14.08 21.55 -0.09
CA THR A 8 -15.08 20.73 0.61
C THR A 8 -16.15 20.11 -0.30
N TYR A 9 -16.12 20.40 -1.60
CA TYR A 9 -17.13 19.92 -2.56
C TYR A 9 -16.67 18.62 -3.26
N SER A 10 -17.62 17.79 -3.70
CA SER A 10 -17.34 16.56 -4.47
C SER A 10 -17.06 16.86 -5.94
N LEU A 11 -16.48 15.89 -6.65
CA LEU A 11 -16.24 16.00 -8.10
C LEU A 11 -17.54 16.08 -8.89
N ASP A 12 -18.57 15.36 -8.45
CA ASP A 12 -19.86 15.36 -9.13
C ASP A 12 -20.59 16.70 -8.90
N ALA A 13 -20.63 17.20 -7.67
CA ALA A 13 -21.19 18.53 -7.38
C ALA A 13 -20.48 19.64 -8.17
N PHE A 14 -19.15 19.52 -8.35
CA PHE A 14 -18.38 20.43 -9.20
C PHE A 14 -18.78 20.34 -10.69
N ARG A 15 -18.90 19.12 -11.23
CA ARG A 15 -19.31 18.91 -12.63
C ARG A 15 -20.73 19.42 -12.88
N ASP A 16 -21.64 19.17 -11.96
CA ASP A 16 -23.03 19.61 -12.05
C ASP A 16 -23.12 21.15 -11.97
N ALA A 17 -22.37 21.78 -11.04
CA ALA A 17 -22.31 23.23 -10.95
C ALA A 17 -21.74 23.90 -12.21
N VAL A 18 -20.65 23.36 -12.75
CA VAL A 18 -20.00 23.91 -13.95
C VAL A 18 -20.86 23.69 -15.19
N SER A 19 -21.48 22.52 -15.34
CA SER A 19 -22.37 22.23 -16.47
C SER A 19 -23.63 23.09 -16.46
N ALA A 20 -24.25 23.26 -15.29
CA ALA A 20 -25.44 24.09 -15.14
C ALA A 20 -25.17 25.57 -15.46
N TYR A 21 -24.02 26.08 -15.03
CA TYR A 21 -23.53 27.42 -15.39
C TYR A 21 -23.16 27.53 -16.88
N ARG A 22 -22.50 26.51 -17.45
CA ARG A 22 -22.11 26.49 -18.87
C ARG A 22 -23.32 26.48 -19.80
N ASN A 23 -24.35 25.70 -19.45
CA ASN A 23 -25.59 25.55 -20.21
C ASN A 23 -26.57 26.72 -19.96
N LYS A 24 -26.17 27.76 -19.22
CA LYS A 24 -26.99 28.93 -18.86
C LYS A 24 -28.30 28.59 -18.14
N THR A 25 -28.40 27.41 -17.53
CA THR A 25 -29.58 27.00 -16.75
C THR A 25 -29.67 27.74 -15.41
N MET A 26 -28.55 28.19 -14.87
CA MET A 26 -28.47 28.95 -13.62
C MET A 26 -27.26 29.88 -13.61
N SER A 27 -27.33 30.94 -12.79
CA SER A 27 -26.20 31.86 -12.59
C SER A 27 -25.08 31.21 -11.78
N SER A 28 -23.87 31.78 -11.81
CA SER A 28 -22.75 31.29 -10.99
C SER A 28 -23.04 31.35 -9.49
N VAL A 29 -23.83 32.34 -9.06
CA VAL A 29 -24.26 32.52 -7.67
C VAL A 29 -25.27 31.44 -7.26
N ASP A 30 -26.25 31.15 -8.10
CA ASP A 30 -27.27 30.14 -7.83
C ASP A 30 -26.66 28.73 -7.83
N ALA A 31 -25.77 28.45 -8.78
CA ALA A 31 -25.00 27.21 -8.81
C ALA A 31 -24.13 27.06 -7.55
N SER A 32 -23.53 28.15 -7.08
CA SER A 32 -22.70 28.13 -5.87
C SER A 32 -23.52 27.79 -4.63
N LYS A 33 -24.70 28.39 -4.47
CA LYS A 33 -25.62 28.09 -3.36
C LYS A 33 -26.16 26.66 -3.43
N LYS A 34 -26.52 26.18 -4.62
CA LYS A 34 -27.12 24.85 -4.82
C LYS A 34 -26.12 23.71 -4.61
N PHE A 35 -24.92 23.85 -5.15
CA PHE A 35 -23.93 22.75 -5.17
C PHE A 35 -22.78 22.93 -4.17
N GLY A 36 -22.73 24.05 -3.43
CA GLY A 36 -21.69 24.32 -2.42
C GLY A 36 -20.30 24.56 -3.00
N VAL A 37 -20.20 24.85 -4.30
CA VAL A 37 -18.94 25.11 -5.01
C VAL A 37 -18.71 26.62 -5.07
N PRO A 38 -17.53 27.16 -4.71
CA PRO A 38 -17.28 28.60 -4.78
C PRO A 38 -17.47 29.17 -6.19
N GLU A 39 -18.14 30.33 -6.28
CA GLU A 39 -18.44 31.00 -7.55
C GLU A 39 -17.20 31.19 -8.44
N SER A 40 -16.09 31.61 -7.83
CA SER A 40 -14.81 31.80 -8.53
C SER A 40 -14.28 30.51 -9.16
N THR A 41 -14.53 29.36 -8.54
CA THR A 41 -14.14 28.05 -9.07
C THR A 41 -15.00 27.64 -10.25
N ILE A 42 -16.33 27.85 -10.15
CA ILE A 42 -17.28 27.57 -11.24
C ILE A 42 -16.92 28.43 -12.47
N ARG A 43 -16.74 29.73 -12.28
CA ARG A 43 -16.39 30.67 -13.37
C ARG A 43 -15.06 30.32 -14.03
N LYS A 44 -14.04 29.99 -13.23
CA LYS A 44 -12.70 29.62 -13.74
C LYS A 44 -12.72 28.36 -14.62
N HIS A 45 -13.63 27.41 -14.33
CA HIS A 45 -13.64 26.11 -14.99
C HIS A 45 -14.75 25.95 -16.03
N LYS A 46 -15.45 27.04 -16.39
CA LYS A 46 -16.51 27.03 -17.42
C LYS A 46 -16.08 26.35 -18.72
N ASN A 47 -14.85 26.63 -19.15
CA ASN A 47 -14.30 26.13 -20.42
C ASN A 47 -13.35 24.94 -20.25
N ASN A 48 -12.91 24.65 -19.01
CA ASN A 48 -11.94 23.60 -18.70
C ASN A 48 -12.42 22.80 -17.49
N ILE A 49 -13.24 21.79 -17.74
CA ILE A 49 -13.72 20.88 -16.70
C ILE A 49 -12.54 20.01 -16.26
N ILE A 50 -12.22 20.06 -14.97
CA ILE A 50 -11.21 19.18 -14.37
C ILE A 50 -11.84 17.84 -14.01
N ASN A 51 -11.09 16.76 -14.26
CA ASN A 51 -11.50 15.40 -13.92
C ASN A 51 -11.14 14.97 -12.50
N ARG A 52 -10.67 15.91 -11.66
CA ARG A 52 -10.34 15.66 -10.27
C ARG A 52 -10.58 16.90 -9.43
N VAL A 53 -11.13 16.72 -8.25
CA VAL A 53 -11.24 17.77 -7.24
C VAL A 53 -10.13 17.58 -6.21
N GLY A 54 -9.25 18.55 -6.07
CA GLY A 54 -8.14 18.51 -5.13
C GLY A 54 -7.01 19.48 -5.52
N SER A 55 -6.32 20.02 -4.51
CA SER A 55 -5.10 20.80 -4.70
C SER A 55 -3.89 19.89 -4.54
N GLY A 56 -3.19 19.61 -5.63
CA GLY A 56 -1.96 18.81 -5.59
C GLY A 56 -1.42 18.44 -6.96
N ARG A 57 -0.13 18.11 -7.01
CA ARG A 57 0.48 17.49 -8.19
C ARG A 57 -0.19 16.12 -8.44
N PRO A 58 -0.39 15.73 -9.71
CA PRO A 58 -0.80 14.36 -10.03
C PRO A 58 0.13 13.33 -9.38
N CYS A 59 -0.37 12.12 -9.13
CA CYS A 59 0.52 11.01 -8.81
C CYS A 59 1.55 10.85 -9.93
N ALA A 60 2.79 10.49 -9.56
CA ALA A 60 3.86 10.29 -10.52
C ALA A 60 3.57 9.13 -11.49
N LEU A 61 2.78 8.14 -11.05
CA LEU A 61 2.33 7.00 -11.87
C LEU A 61 0.83 7.10 -12.12
N THR A 62 0.40 6.55 -13.26
CA THR A 62 -1.02 6.32 -13.56
C THR A 62 -1.54 5.16 -12.72
N MET A 63 -2.87 5.04 -12.58
CA MET A 63 -3.48 3.94 -11.85
C MET A 63 -3.08 2.56 -12.42
N ASN A 64 -2.98 2.44 -13.74
CA ASN A 64 -2.59 1.19 -14.41
C ASN A 64 -1.13 0.83 -14.12
N HIS A 65 -0.21 1.79 -14.17
CA HIS A 65 1.18 1.56 -13.80
C HIS A 65 1.32 1.17 -12.33
N GLU A 66 0.51 1.80 -11.46
CA GLU A 66 0.49 1.47 -10.03
C GLU A 66 0.01 0.03 -9.78
N GLN A 67 -1.02 -0.42 -10.49
CA GLN A 67 -1.49 -1.81 -10.42
C GLN A 67 -0.43 -2.81 -10.88
N TYR A 68 0.28 -2.51 -11.96
CA TYR A 68 1.38 -3.36 -12.43
C TYR A 68 2.49 -3.48 -11.39
N LEU A 69 2.85 -2.36 -10.75
CA LEU A 69 3.84 -2.37 -9.67
C LEU A 69 3.37 -3.23 -8.49
N VAL A 70 2.09 -3.19 -8.13
CA VAL A 70 1.54 -4.05 -7.07
C VAL A 70 1.69 -5.54 -7.42
N VAL A 71 1.39 -5.92 -8.66
CA VAL A 71 1.55 -7.31 -9.13
C VAL A 71 3.02 -7.71 -9.07
N LEU A 72 3.92 -6.88 -9.62
CA LEU A 72 5.36 -7.13 -9.59
C LEU A 72 5.89 -7.37 -8.17
N LEU A 73 5.47 -6.55 -7.20
CA LEU A 73 5.90 -6.72 -5.80
C LEU A 73 5.39 -8.02 -5.18
N LYS A 74 4.19 -8.47 -5.53
CA LYS A 74 3.66 -9.76 -5.08
C LYS A 74 4.42 -10.94 -5.69
N GLU A 75 4.70 -10.88 -6.99
CA GLU A 75 5.49 -11.90 -7.68
C GLU A 75 6.90 -12.01 -7.07
N LEU A 76 7.58 -10.88 -6.86
CA LEU A 76 8.90 -10.85 -6.21
C LEU A 76 8.87 -11.46 -4.81
N GLN A 77 7.81 -11.20 -4.04
CA GLN A 77 7.66 -11.82 -2.73
C GLN A 77 7.40 -13.33 -2.82
N SER A 78 6.63 -13.79 -3.82
CA SER A 78 6.32 -15.21 -4.01
C SER A 78 7.57 -16.06 -4.31
N ILE A 79 8.53 -15.49 -5.04
CA ILE A 79 9.82 -16.12 -5.33
C ILE A 79 10.85 -15.94 -4.21
N GLY A 80 10.46 -15.35 -3.07
CA GLY A 80 11.30 -15.22 -1.88
C GLY A 80 12.22 -13.99 -1.85
N VAL A 81 12.04 -13.00 -2.74
CA VAL A 81 12.85 -11.78 -2.70
C VAL A 81 12.48 -10.95 -1.47
N ARG A 82 13.49 -10.59 -0.68
CA ARG A 82 13.33 -9.69 0.46
C ARG A 82 13.15 -8.24 -0.01
N LEU A 83 11.93 -7.73 0.12
CA LEU A 83 11.57 -6.36 -0.22
C LEU A 83 11.82 -5.40 0.97
N THR A 84 13.08 -4.97 1.15
CA THR A 84 13.42 -3.89 2.09
C THR A 84 13.01 -2.52 1.52
N LYS A 85 12.99 -1.48 2.36
CA LYS A 85 12.71 -0.10 1.92
C LYS A 85 13.66 0.36 0.79
N GLU A 86 14.92 -0.03 0.87
CA GLU A 86 15.95 0.31 -0.12
C GLU A 86 15.71 -0.41 -1.44
N THR A 87 15.49 -1.73 -1.40
CA THR A 87 15.19 -2.53 -2.59
C THR A 87 13.91 -2.05 -3.26
N LEU A 88 12.87 -1.78 -2.46
CA LEU A 88 11.61 -1.24 -2.94
C LEU A 88 11.79 0.14 -3.61
N SER A 89 12.60 1.01 -3.02
CA SER A 89 12.95 2.33 -3.59
C SER A 89 13.63 2.20 -4.96
N LYS A 90 14.60 1.28 -5.08
CA LYS A 90 15.29 1.00 -6.34
C LYS A 90 14.33 0.47 -7.41
N ILE A 91 13.62 -0.62 -7.12
CA ILE A 91 12.65 -1.25 -8.06
C ILE A 91 11.62 -0.24 -8.53
N THR A 92 11.06 0.54 -7.60
CA THR A 92 10.04 1.53 -7.95
C THR A 92 10.64 2.67 -8.77
N GLY A 93 11.86 3.13 -8.45
CA GLY A 93 12.58 4.13 -9.23
C GLY A 93 12.85 3.67 -10.66
N ASP A 94 13.32 2.43 -10.83
CA ASP A 94 13.53 1.81 -12.15
C ASP A 94 12.23 1.71 -12.93
N PHE A 95 11.17 1.21 -12.27
CA PHE A 95 9.84 1.11 -12.87
C PHE A 95 9.31 2.47 -13.33
N MET A 96 9.47 3.53 -12.53
CA MET A 96 9.06 4.89 -12.90
C MET A 96 9.85 5.44 -14.09
N ARG A 97 11.17 5.19 -14.16
CA ARG A 97 12.02 5.57 -15.29
C ARG A 97 11.57 4.89 -16.58
N MET A 98 11.24 3.60 -16.52
CA MET A 98 10.71 2.85 -17.65
C MET A 98 9.33 3.37 -18.07
N ALA A 99 8.41 3.57 -17.12
CA ALA A 99 7.03 3.97 -17.39
C ALA A 99 6.89 5.38 -17.99
N LYS A 100 7.84 6.30 -17.73
CA LYS A 100 7.80 7.68 -18.21
C LYS A 100 8.61 7.96 -19.47
N LYS A 101 9.11 6.94 -20.18
CA LYS A 101 9.86 7.06 -21.45
C LYS A 101 10.87 8.23 -21.45
N GLY A 102 11.98 8.08 -20.72
CA GLY A 102 13.17 8.92 -20.95
C GLY A 102 13.28 10.22 -20.17
N ASN A 103 12.45 10.46 -19.15
CA ASN A 103 12.64 11.61 -18.27
C ASN A 103 13.77 11.31 -17.26
N LYS A 104 14.98 11.82 -17.52
CA LYS A 104 16.19 11.57 -16.70
C LYS A 104 16.10 12.14 -15.27
N ASP A 105 15.18 13.08 -15.03
CA ASP A 105 15.03 13.76 -13.73
C ASP A 105 14.09 13.03 -12.74
N ILE A 106 13.81 11.75 -12.96
CA ILE A 106 13.02 10.95 -12.01
C ILE A 106 13.93 10.53 -10.87
N ASN A 107 13.97 11.38 -9.84
CA ASN A 107 14.48 11.01 -8.54
C ASN A 107 13.68 9.83 -7.98
N ASN A 108 14.38 8.93 -7.29
CA ASN A 108 13.75 7.79 -6.62
C ASN A 108 12.59 8.27 -5.72
N PRO A 109 11.49 7.50 -5.63
CA PRO A 109 10.34 7.89 -4.85
C PRO A 109 10.70 8.13 -3.39
N GLY A 110 10.37 9.32 -2.90
CA GLY A 110 10.57 9.68 -1.50
C GLY A 110 9.59 8.99 -0.55
N ARG A 111 9.85 9.14 0.75
CA ARG A 111 9.03 8.57 1.84
C ARG A 111 7.53 8.83 1.67
N HIS A 112 7.13 10.07 1.41
CA HIS A 112 5.71 10.43 1.26
C HIS A 112 5.04 9.79 0.05
N TRP A 113 5.79 9.49 -1.02
CA TRP A 113 5.24 8.77 -2.15
C TRP A 113 4.86 7.35 -1.73
N PHE A 114 5.74 6.66 -1.02
CA PHE A 114 5.48 5.32 -0.49
C PHE A 114 4.32 5.29 0.51
N GLU A 115 4.27 6.22 1.46
CA GLU A 115 3.16 6.33 2.41
C GLU A 115 1.82 6.42 1.69
N ASN A 116 1.73 7.25 0.65
CA ASN A 116 0.51 7.40 -0.13
C ASN A 116 0.23 6.18 -1.03
N PHE A 117 1.25 5.55 -1.61
CA PHE A 117 1.12 4.32 -2.41
C PHE A 117 0.55 3.17 -1.56
N PHE A 118 1.09 2.93 -0.37
CA PHE A 118 0.57 1.91 0.54
C PHE A 118 -0.82 2.25 1.06
N LYS A 119 -1.11 3.54 1.30
CA LYS A 119 -2.46 3.96 1.69
C LYS A 119 -3.49 3.65 0.60
N ARG A 120 -3.17 3.92 -0.67
CA ARG A 120 -4.05 3.65 -1.82
C ARG A 120 -4.25 2.16 -2.10
N ASN A 121 -3.24 1.33 -1.80
CA ASN A 121 -3.26 -0.12 -2.05
C ASN A 121 -3.28 -0.93 -0.74
N SER A 122 -3.91 -0.39 0.31
CA SER A 122 -3.91 -0.99 1.66
C SER A 122 -4.72 -2.29 1.75
N ASP A 123 -5.59 -2.52 0.77
CA ASP A 123 -6.31 -3.76 0.50
C ASP A 123 -5.39 -4.86 -0.05
N LYS A 124 -4.33 -4.50 -0.78
CA LYS A 124 -3.47 -5.44 -1.51
C LYS A 124 -2.08 -5.59 -0.92
N LEU A 125 -1.56 -4.56 -0.27
CA LEU A 125 -0.18 -4.47 0.22
C LEU A 125 -0.15 -3.98 1.66
N LYS A 126 0.66 -4.63 2.50
CA LYS A 126 0.98 -4.18 3.85
C LYS A 126 2.47 -4.37 4.12
N MET A 127 3.08 -3.37 4.73
CA MET A 127 4.44 -3.48 5.24
C MET A 127 4.42 -4.20 6.58
N LYS A 128 5.11 -5.34 6.67
CA LYS A 128 5.31 -6.05 7.93
C LYS A 128 6.59 -5.57 8.60
N LYS A 129 6.55 -5.33 9.91
CA LYS A 129 7.76 -5.08 10.69
C LYS A 129 8.60 -6.37 10.68
N GLU A 130 9.90 -6.22 10.43
CA GLU A 130 10.81 -7.35 10.50
C GLU A 130 10.81 -7.91 11.93
N ILE A 131 10.61 -9.22 12.05
CA ILE A 131 10.75 -9.95 13.30
C ILE A 131 12.21 -10.35 13.38
N LYS A 132 12.90 -9.93 14.44
CA LYS A 132 14.28 -10.36 14.68
C LYS A 132 14.25 -11.86 14.96
N LEU A 133 14.78 -12.65 14.03
CA LEU A 133 15.07 -14.05 14.29
C LEU A 133 16.41 -14.11 15.03
N GLU A 134 16.41 -14.83 16.16
CA GLU A 134 17.62 -15.14 16.91
C GLU A 134 18.72 -15.65 15.99
N ARG A 135 19.94 -15.17 16.18
CA ARG A 135 21.05 -15.43 15.25
C ARG A 135 21.38 -16.91 15.21
N SER A 136 21.41 -17.56 16.38
CA SER A 136 21.56 -19.01 16.53
C SER A 136 20.50 -19.80 15.77
N ARG A 137 19.23 -19.38 15.80
CA ARG A 137 18.15 -20.04 15.06
C ARG A 137 18.34 -19.95 13.55
N ARG A 138 18.87 -18.83 13.06
CA ARG A 138 19.11 -18.63 11.63
C ARG A 138 20.30 -19.45 11.14
N ASP A 139 21.40 -19.40 11.89
CA ASP A 139 22.66 -20.05 11.50
C ASP A 139 22.55 -21.58 11.60
N ASN A 140 21.75 -22.09 12.53
CA ASN A 140 21.53 -23.53 12.72
C ASN A 140 20.41 -24.11 11.84
N PHE A 141 19.70 -23.30 11.06
CA PHE A 141 18.65 -23.79 10.15
C PHE A 141 19.24 -24.18 8.79
N THR A 142 20.08 -25.22 8.78
CA THR A 142 20.64 -25.81 7.56
C THR A 142 19.64 -26.75 6.89
N GLU A 143 19.86 -27.08 5.62
CA GLU A 143 19.05 -28.04 4.90
C GLU A 143 19.08 -29.43 5.55
N GLU A 144 20.24 -29.84 6.09
CA GLU A 144 20.37 -31.08 6.84
C GLU A 144 19.55 -31.05 8.13
N ALA A 145 19.64 -29.95 8.90
CA ALA A 145 18.85 -29.78 10.12
C ALA A 145 17.35 -29.82 9.83
N ARG A 146 16.92 -29.15 8.74
CA ARG A 146 15.54 -29.15 8.26
C ARG A 146 15.08 -30.56 7.89
N SER A 147 15.82 -31.25 7.03
CA SER A 147 15.48 -32.60 6.56
C SER A 147 15.45 -33.60 7.72
N ASN A 148 16.43 -33.54 8.62
CA ASN A 148 16.51 -34.40 9.79
C ASN A 148 15.33 -34.17 10.76
N LEU A 149 14.95 -32.91 11.00
CA LEU A 149 13.79 -32.57 11.82
C LEU A 149 12.50 -33.21 11.27
N PHE A 150 12.22 -33.00 9.98
CA PHE A 150 10.99 -33.54 9.37
C PHE A 150 11.03 -35.07 9.27
N SER A 151 12.19 -35.66 9.04
CA SER A 151 12.35 -37.12 9.03
C SER A 151 12.08 -37.74 10.39
N LYS A 152 12.62 -37.16 11.47
CA LYS A 152 12.35 -37.59 12.85
C LYS A 152 10.89 -37.42 13.23
N LEU A 153 10.31 -36.26 12.93
CA LEU A 153 8.90 -35.99 13.19
C LEU A 153 8.01 -37.03 12.47
N LYS A 154 8.27 -37.27 11.19
CA LYS A 154 7.54 -38.29 10.41
C LYS A 154 7.66 -39.67 11.05
N GLY A 155 8.87 -40.09 11.42
CA GLY A 155 9.09 -41.38 12.08
C GLY A 155 8.32 -41.54 13.39
N ILE A 156 8.25 -40.49 14.21
CA ILE A 156 7.46 -40.49 15.46
C ILE A 156 5.96 -40.58 15.15
N LEU A 157 5.48 -39.82 14.16
CA LEU A 157 4.07 -39.86 13.75
C LEU A 157 3.67 -41.23 13.18
N ASP A 158 4.54 -41.84 12.37
CA ASP A 158 4.36 -43.18 11.81
C ASP A 158 4.30 -44.23 12.93
N LEU A 159 5.29 -44.24 13.84
CA LEU A 159 5.41 -45.22 14.91
C LEU A 159 4.21 -45.20 15.89
N ASN A 160 3.64 -44.02 16.12
CA ASN A 160 2.53 -43.85 17.05
C ASN A 160 1.15 -43.72 16.37
N ASN A 161 1.07 -43.85 15.04
CA ASN A 161 -0.15 -43.67 14.25
C ASN A 161 -0.86 -42.31 14.49
N LEU A 162 -0.10 -41.22 14.58
CA LEU A 162 -0.60 -39.91 15.00
C LEU A 162 -0.93 -38.93 13.85
N HIS A 163 -0.77 -39.33 12.59
CA HIS A 163 -0.93 -38.42 11.42
C HIS A 163 -2.27 -37.66 11.37
N ALA A 164 -3.36 -38.29 11.81
CA ALA A 164 -4.70 -37.71 11.79
C ALA A 164 -5.25 -37.43 13.21
N CYS A 165 -4.40 -37.52 14.24
CA CYS A 165 -4.81 -37.48 15.64
C CYS A 165 -4.10 -36.36 16.42
N PRO A 166 -4.16 -35.09 15.99
CA PRO A 166 -3.43 -34.01 16.64
C PRO A 166 -3.86 -33.78 18.10
N ALA A 167 -5.09 -34.16 18.47
CA ALA A 167 -5.61 -34.07 19.84
C ALA A 167 -4.84 -34.95 20.85
N GLN A 168 -4.04 -35.90 20.37
CA GLN A 168 -3.21 -36.76 21.21
C GLN A 168 -1.77 -36.22 21.38
N ILE A 169 -1.43 -35.10 20.73
CA ILE A 169 -0.12 -34.47 20.83
C ILE A 169 -0.23 -33.29 21.80
N TRP A 170 0.40 -33.45 22.96
CA TRP A 170 0.38 -32.45 24.02
C TRP A 170 1.65 -31.60 23.98
N ASN A 171 1.51 -30.28 24.00
CA ASN A 171 2.64 -29.38 24.20
C ASN A 171 3.06 -29.43 25.68
N CYS A 172 4.33 -29.73 25.95
CA CYS A 172 4.89 -29.80 27.30
C CYS A 172 6.02 -28.78 27.52
N ASP A 173 6.07 -27.72 26.73
CA ASP A 173 7.07 -26.65 26.88
C ASP A 173 6.80 -25.80 28.14
N GLU A 174 7.87 -25.47 28.85
CA GLU A 174 7.81 -24.61 30.04
C GLU A 174 7.78 -23.15 29.63
N SER A 175 6.75 -22.43 30.08
CA SER A 175 6.70 -20.97 29.90
C SER A 175 7.40 -20.31 31.08
N GLY A 176 8.54 -19.68 30.84
CA GLY A 176 9.23 -18.86 31.85
C GLY A 176 8.44 -17.59 32.13
N PHE A 177 7.79 -17.52 33.29
CA PHE A 177 7.19 -16.30 33.80
C PHE A 177 8.22 -15.58 34.68
N SER A 178 8.55 -14.34 34.33
CA SER A 178 9.33 -13.47 35.20
C SER A 178 8.38 -12.66 36.08
N ASP A 179 8.57 -12.69 37.40
CA ASP A 179 7.87 -11.79 38.31
C ASP A 179 8.32 -10.35 38.02
N GLU A 180 7.43 -9.53 37.46
CA GLU A 180 7.63 -8.08 37.33
C GLU A 180 7.49 -7.41 38.72
N THR A 181 8.47 -7.63 39.58
CA THR A 181 8.71 -6.80 40.77
C THR A 181 10.16 -6.37 40.79
N GLN A 182 10.44 -5.23 40.13
CA GLN A 182 11.32 -4.14 40.58
C GLN A 182 11.35 -2.98 39.58
#